data_AF-A0A7X7LVW3-F1
#
_entry.id   AF-A0A7X7LVW3-F1
#
_cell.length_a   1.000
_cell.length_b   1.000
_cell.length_c   1.000
_cell.angle_alpha   90.00
_cell.angle_beta   90.00
_cell.angle_gamma   90.00
#
_symmetry.space_group_name_H-M   'P 1'
#
loop_
_entity.id
_entity.type
_entity.pdbx_description
1 polymer ?
#
loop_
_entity_poly.entity_id
_entity_poly.type
_entity_poly.pdbx_seq_one_letter_code
_entity_poly.pdbx_strand_id
1 'polypeptide(L)' 'MNDSFLLDGEEIPFSPGQTVMQAAAAAGKYIPHLCWHPDFAPHGSCRLCIVRIGGRYATACTV' A
#
# COMPACT_ATOMS: atom_id res chain seq x y z
N MET A 1 6.59 8.75 -16.51
CA MET A 1 6.81 9.69 -15.40
C MET A 1 6.14 9.02 -14.22
N ASN A 2 6.91 8.53 -13.25
CA ASN A 2 6.33 7.91 -12.06
C ASN A 2 6.22 9.00 -11.01
N ASP A 3 5.00 9.24 -10.54
CA ASP A 3 4.74 10.08 -9.38
C ASP A 3 5.27 9.38 -8.12
N SER A 4 5.50 10.12 -7.04
CA SER A 4 6.01 9.56 -5.78
C SER A 4 5.17 9.98 -4.58
N PHE A 5 5.22 9.18 -3.51
CA PHE A 5 4.68 9.52 -2.20
C PHE A 5 5.67 9.13 -1.10
N LEU A 6 5.46 9.64 0.11
CA LEU A 6 6.29 9.29 1.26
C LEU A 6 5.71 8.08 2.02
N LEU A 7 6.48 7.00 2.12
CA LEU A 7 6.23 5.87 3.00
C LEU A 7 7.30 5.84 4.07
N ASP A 8 6.93 6.07 5.33
CA ASP A 8 7.84 6.13 6.48
C ASP A 8 9.04 7.08 6.28
N GLY A 9 8.86 8.16 5.50
CA GLY A 9 9.88 9.16 5.20
C GLY A 9 10.71 8.88 3.95
N GLU A 10 10.48 7.76 3.26
CA GLU A 10 11.15 7.40 2.01
C GLU A 10 10.26 7.70 0.81
N GLU A 11 10.85 8.27 -0.26
CA GLU A 11 10.15 8.48 -1.52
C GLU A 11 9.95 7.16 -2.26
N ILE A 12 8.69 6.77 -2.43
CA ILE A 12 8.29 5.56 -3.15
C ILE A 12 7.63 5.96 -4.47
N PRO A 13 8.18 5.52 -5.62
CA PRO A 13 7.53 5.73 -6.91
C PRO A 13 6.28 4.86 -7.02
N PHE A 14 5.23 5.40 -7.64
CA PHE A 14 4.02 4.65 -7.95
C PHE A 14 3.48 5.02 -9.35
N SER A 15 2.58 4.18 -9.84
CA SER A 15 1.77 4.44 -11.03
C SER A 15 0.33 4.76 -10.61
N PRO A 16 -0.32 5.76 -11.22
CA PRO A 16 -1.71 6.08 -10.92
C PRO A 16 -2.61 4.83 -11.01
N GLY A 17 -3.44 4.63 -9.98
CA GLY A 17 -4.31 3.46 -9.84
C GLY A 17 -3.69 2.31 -9.04
N GLN A 18 -2.41 2.37 -8.68
CA GLN A 18 -1.85 1.46 -7.69
C GLN A 18 -2.37 1.77 -6.29
N THR A 19 -2.58 0.73 -5.50
CA THR A 19 -2.77 0.86 -4.06
C THR A 19 -1.43 1.11 -3.35
N VAL A 20 -1.48 1.64 -2.14
CA VAL A 20 -0.30 1.80 -1.28
C VAL A 20 0.42 0.47 -1.10
N MET A 21 -0.32 -0.63 -0.95
CA MET A 21 0.23 -1.98 -0.86
C MET A 21 1.03 -2.38 -2.10
N GLN A 22 0.52 -2.08 -3.30
CA GLN A 22 1.20 -2.40 -4.55
C GLN A 22 2.47 -1.58 -4.73
N ALA A 23 2.42 -0.28 -4.44
CA ALA A 23 3.59 0.58 -4.53
C ALA A 23 4.67 0.19 -3.51
N ALA A 24 4.28 -0.11 -2.26
CA ALA A 24 5.18 -0.61 -1.23
C ALA A 24 5.85 -1.93 -1.65
N ALA A 25 5.07 -2.90 -2.15
CA ALA A 25 5.59 -4.19 -2.60
C ALA A 25 6.57 -4.04 -3.77
N ALA A 26 6.26 -3.20 -4.76
CA ALA A 26 7.15 -2.92 -5.89
C ALA A 26 8.48 -2.28 -5.46
N ALA A 27 8.47 -1.50 -4.38
CA ALA A 27 9.66 -0.91 -3.77
C ALA A 27 10.35 -1.81 -2.72
N GLY A 28 9.90 -3.07 -2.57
CA GLY A 28 10.48 -4.02 -1.61
C GLY A 28 10.18 -3.70 -0.14
N LYS A 29 9.15 -2.86 0.14
CA LYS A 29 8.70 -2.53 1.49
C LYS A 29 7.63 -3.51 1.94
N TYR A 30 7.91 -4.22 3.02
CA TYR A 30 6.99 -5.20 3.58
C TYR A 30 5.92 -4.52 4.44
N ILE A 31 4.65 -4.77 4.11
CA ILE A 31 3.49 -4.43 4.94
C ILE A 31 2.81 -5.73 5.36
N PRO A 32 2.57 -5.99 6.66
CA PRO A 32 1.92 -7.22 7.12
C PRO A 32 0.54 -7.42 6.49
N HIS A 33 0.27 -8.62 5.98
CA HIS A 33 -1.00 -8.95 5.32
C HIS A 33 -1.28 -10.46 5.35
N LEU A 34 -2.57 -10.83 5.37
CA LEU A 34 -3.04 -12.20 5.19
C LEU A 34 -3.99 -12.35 4.01
N CYS A 35 -4.83 -11.34 3.75
CA CYS A 35 -5.87 -11.39 2.72
C CYS A 35 -5.52 -10.62 1.43
N TRP A 36 -4.25 -10.32 1.20
CA TRP A 36 -3.77 -9.65 -0.02
C TRP A 36 -2.80 -10.57 -0.77
N HIS A 37 -2.89 -10.55 -2.09
CA HIS A 37 -1.99 -11.25 -3.00
C HIS A 37 -1.98 -10.45 -4.32
N PRO A 38 -0.84 -10.34 -5.03
CA PRO A 38 -0.76 -9.55 -6.27
C PRO A 38 -1.73 -10.01 -7.36
N ASP A 39 -2.03 -11.32 -7.43
CA ASP A 39 -2.88 -11.90 -8.46
C ASP A 39 -4.39 -11.84 -8.16
N PHE A 40 -4.79 -11.32 -6.99
CA PHE A 40 -6.19 -11.26 -6.56
C PHE A 40 -6.63 -9.84 -6.22
N ALA A 41 -7.94 -9.59 -6.34
CA ALA A 41 -8.53 -8.33 -5.94
C ALA A 41 -8.31 -8.11 -4.42
N PRO A 42 -7.99 -6.88 -3.97
CA PRO A 42 -7.80 -6.62 -2.55
C PRO A 42 -9.07 -6.82 -1.73
N HIS A 43 -8.98 -7.63 -0.67
CA HIS A 43 -10.15 -7.96 0.16
C HIS A 43 -10.35 -7.03 1.37
N GLY A 44 -9.26 -6.58 2.03
CA GLY A 44 -9.34 -5.69 3.19
C GLY A 44 -9.91 -6.29 4.48
N SER A 45 -10.16 -7.60 4.57
CA SER A 45 -10.76 -8.25 5.75
C SER A 45 -9.80 -8.43 6.92
N CYS A 46 -8.51 -8.76 6.67
CA CYS A 46 -7.57 -9.08 7.75
C CYS A 46 -7.13 -7.87 8.58
N ARG A 47 -7.26 -6.66 8.05
CA ARG A 47 -6.86 -5.38 8.70
C ARG A 47 -5.42 -5.30 9.22
N LEU A 48 -4.52 -6.22 8.86
CA LEU A 48 -3.12 -6.16 9.26
C LEU A 48 -2.32 -5.06 8.55
N CYS A 49 -2.74 -4.69 7.35
CA CYS A 49 -2.08 -3.68 6.52
C CYS A 49 -2.54 -2.24 6.83
N ILE A 50 -2.99 -1.95 8.05
CA ILE A 50 -3.43 -0.61 8.42
C ILE A 50 -2.23 0.36 8.40
N VAL A 51 -2.39 1.47 7.70
CA VAL A 51 -1.43 2.58 7.58
C VAL A 51 -2.10 3.90 7.93
N ARG A 52 -1.30 4.91 8.28
CA ARG A 52 -1.77 6.25 8.60
C ARG A 52 -1.49 7.20 7.44
N ILE A 53 -2.55 7.72 6.81
CA ILE A 53 -2.47 8.62 5.66
C ILE A 53 -3.24 9.90 5.99
N GLY A 54 -2.59 11.06 5.92
CA GLY A 54 -3.25 12.35 6.20
C GLY A 54 -3.95 12.42 7.56
N GLY A 55 -3.43 11.72 8.57
CA GLY A 55 -4.02 11.65 9.92
C GLY A 55 -5.18 10.66 10.09
N ARG A 56 -5.54 9.89 9.06
CA ARG A 56 -6.56 8.83 9.13
C ARG A 56 -5.95 7.45 8.97
N TYR A 57 -6.54 6.45 9.62
CA TYR A 57 -6.16 5.05 9.44
C TYR A 57 -6.95 4.44 8.29
N ALA A 58 -6.24 3.73 7.41
CA ALA A 58 -6.83 3.02 6.28
C ALA A 58 -6.05 1.73 5.99
N THR A 59 -6.68 0.77 5.30
CA THR A 59 -6.00 -0.46 4.86
C THR A 59 -5.21 -0.21 3.59
N ALA A 60 -3.89 -0.42 3.62
CA ALA A 60 -2.99 -0.18 2.49
C ALA A 60 -3.38 -0.95 1.22
N CYS A 61 -4.05 -2.09 1.35
CA CYS A 61 -4.44 -2.90 0.21
C CYS A 61 -5.65 -2.35 -0.56
N THR A 62 -6.43 -1.43 0.01
CA THR A 62 -7.66 -0.90 -0.62
C THR A 62 -7.60 0.61 -0.89
N VAL A 63 -6.47 1.26 -0.62
CA VAL A 63 -6.26 2.70 -0.79
C VAL A 63 -5.03 2.96 -1.62
#